data_AF-A0AAU6Z0S6-F1
#
_entry.id   AF-A0AAU6Z0S6-F1
#
_cell.length_a   1.000
_cell.length_b   1.000
_cell.length_c   1.000
_cell.angle_alpha   90.00
_cell.angle_beta   90.00
_cell.angle_gamma   90.00
#
_symmetry.space_group_name_H-M   'P 1'
#
loop_
_entity.id
_entity.type
_entity.pdbx_description
1 polymer ?
#
loop_
_entity_poly.entity_id
_entity_poly.type
_entity_poly.pdbx_seq_one_letter_code
_entity_poly.pdbx_strand_id
1 'polypeptide(L)'
;MTVLADPSSPSRFDYDLSVPKGGTATLNDRGAVEMFDASGTFAGVIAPAWAKDATGKAVPTHYELKGLSLTQVVDHRSQPYAYPVVADPWLGVDLIDRFYWYGNDIKVHVTPMMGAVNESIAAGPGWDELKTKTGGRVNQQTHWQQWVCHSYGKFLIFFEPPPNNTWDLEGWRRVVSNPVDFITYRCNW
;
A
#
# COMPACT_ATOMS: atom_id res chain seq x y z
N MET A 1 -9.77 14.14 7.09
CA MET A 1 -10.52 14.76 5.99
C MET A 1 -10.40 16.28 6.03
N THR A 2 -10.09 16.87 4.89
CA THR A 2 -9.99 18.31 4.65
C THR A 2 -10.98 18.73 3.58
N VAL A 3 -11.69 19.84 3.81
CA VAL A 3 -12.72 20.35 2.90
C VAL A 3 -12.36 21.77 2.50
N LEU A 4 -12.26 22.00 1.19
CA LEU A 4 -12.10 23.31 0.58
C LEU A 4 -13.48 23.77 0.17
N ALA A 5 -14.03 24.75 0.88
CA ALA A 5 -15.41 25.18 0.73
C ALA A 5 -15.66 26.01 -0.54
N ASP A 6 -14.63 26.76 -0.98
CA ASP A 6 -14.73 27.73 -2.07
C ASP A 6 -13.33 28.13 -2.60
N PRO A 7 -13.24 28.91 -3.70
CA PRO A 7 -11.97 29.32 -4.30
C PRO A 7 -10.99 30.10 -3.40
N SER A 8 -11.44 30.64 -2.25
CA SER A 8 -10.57 31.31 -1.27
C SER A 8 -9.86 30.34 -0.33
N SER A 9 -10.27 29.06 -0.29
CA SER A 9 -9.66 28.03 0.57
C SER A 9 -8.14 27.88 0.31
N PRO A 10 -7.31 27.61 1.32
CA PRO A 10 -5.89 27.33 1.11
C PRO A 10 -5.67 26.17 0.13
N SER A 11 -4.48 26.10 -0.47
CA SER A 11 -4.08 24.99 -1.34
C SER A 11 -3.07 24.04 -0.70
N ARG A 12 -2.68 24.31 0.56
CA ARG A 12 -1.66 23.57 1.31
C ARG A 12 -2.21 23.24 2.69
N PHE A 13 -2.11 21.97 3.07
CA PHE A 13 -2.65 21.45 4.32
C PHE A 13 -1.62 20.57 5.00
N ASP A 14 -1.20 20.98 6.19
CA ASP A 14 -0.17 20.28 6.96
C ASP A 14 -0.80 19.28 7.93
N TYR A 15 -0.19 18.11 8.04
CA TYR A 15 -0.54 17.04 8.95
C TYR A 15 0.72 16.59 9.69
N ASP A 16 0.66 16.59 11.02
CA ASP A 16 1.74 16.06 11.84
C ASP A 16 1.60 14.54 11.97
N LEU A 17 2.60 13.81 11.47
CA LEU A 17 2.62 12.36 11.51
C LEU A 17 2.99 11.88 12.90
N SER A 18 2.04 11.17 13.52
CA SER A 18 2.27 10.48 14.79
C SER A 18 2.86 9.10 14.54
N VAL A 19 4.19 9.01 14.47
CA VAL A 19 4.93 7.74 14.42
C VAL A 19 5.46 7.37 15.80
N PRO A 20 5.74 6.07 16.08
CA PRO A 20 6.41 5.66 17.31
C PRO A 20 7.70 6.45 17.55
N LYS A 21 8.07 6.66 18.81
CA LYS A 21 9.24 7.48 19.18
C LYS A 21 10.51 7.01 18.46
N GLY A 22 11.17 7.92 17.76
CA GLY A 22 12.37 7.64 16.97
C GLY A 22 12.09 7.06 15.58
N GLY A 23 10.81 6.94 15.21
CA GLY A 23 10.37 6.53 13.89
C GLY A 23 10.58 7.58 12.81
N THR A 24 10.38 7.15 11.58
CA THR A 24 10.62 7.93 10.36
C THR A 24 9.44 7.80 9.40
N ALA A 25 9.37 8.71 8.43
CA ALA A 25 8.45 8.66 7.32
C ALA A 25 9.19 8.94 6.01
N THR A 26 8.80 8.26 4.93
CA THR A 26 9.40 8.41 3.59
C THR A 26 8.31 8.45 2.54
N LEU A 27 8.38 9.43 1.63
CA LEU A 27 7.53 9.49 0.44
C LEU A 27 8.12 8.55 -0.63
N ASN A 28 7.34 7.57 -1.09
CA ASN A 28 7.78 6.65 -2.14
C ASN A 28 7.50 7.21 -3.55
N ASP A 29 7.99 6.51 -4.57
CA ASP A 29 7.85 6.87 -5.99
C ASP A 29 6.40 6.82 -6.51
N ARG A 30 5.50 6.21 -5.75
CA ARG A 30 4.05 6.12 -6.03
C ARG A 30 3.24 7.21 -5.32
N GLY A 31 3.90 8.09 -4.57
CA GLY A 31 3.26 9.18 -3.85
C GLY A 31 2.60 8.78 -2.53
N ALA A 32 2.84 7.56 -2.03
CA ALA A 32 2.42 7.13 -0.71
C ALA A 32 3.49 7.46 0.34
N VAL A 33 3.08 7.68 1.58
CA VAL A 33 4.01 7.95 2.71
C VAL A 33 4.12 6.69 3.56
N GLU A 34 5.29 6.07 3.56
CA GLU A 34 5.61 4.87 4.33
C GLU A 34 6.20 5.29 5.67
N MET A 35 5.73 4.69 6.77
CA MET A 35 6.17 5.03 8.12
C MET A 35 6.83 3.82 8.77
N PHE A 36 7.87 4.09 9.55
CA PHE A 36 8.65 3.08 10.26
C PHE A 36 8.87 3.49 11.71
N ASP A 37 9.00 2.51 12.59
CA ASP A 37 9.46 2.75 13.96
C ASP A 37 10.98 2.91 14.05
N ALA A 38 11.50 3.15 15.26
CA ALA A 38 12.94 3.35 15.49
C ALA A 38 13.81 2.12 15.15
N SER A 39 13.22 0.92 15.04
CA SER A 39 13.91 -0.30 14.63
C SER A 39 13.92 -0.52 13.12
N GLY A 40 13.23 0.34 12.35
CA GLY A 40 13.01 0.15 10.92
C GLY A 40 11.85 -0.79 10.60
N THR A 41 11.01 -1.14 11.59
CA THR A 41 9.82 -1.96 11.36
C THR A 41 8.71 -1.08 10.77
N PHE A 42 8.04 -1.59 9.75
CA PHE A 42 6.90 -0.91 9.12
C PHE A 42 5.80 -0.64 10.16
N ALA A 43 5.39 0.63 10.26
CA ALA A 43 4.40 1.10 11.22
C ALA A 43 3.09 1.56 10.56
N GLY A 44 3.08 1.71 9.24
CA GLY A 44 1.89 2.07 8.47
C GLY A 44 2.22 2.81 7.18
N VAL A 45 1.19 3.12 6.42
CA VAL A 45 1.27 3.84 5.14
C VAL A 45 0.11 4.82 5.01
N ILE A 46 0.38 5.98 4.44
CA ILE A 46 -0.65 6.89 3.92
C ILE A 46 -0.72 6.68 2.42
N ALA A 47 -1.89 6.29 1.91
CA ALA A 47 -2.14 6.08 0.49
C ALA A 47 -1.82 7.33 -0.34
N PRO A 48 -1.59 7.22 -1.67
CA PRO A 48 -1.31 8.37 -2.52
C PRO A 48 -2.36 9.48 -2.38
N ALA A 49 -1.89 10.72 -2.49
CA ALA A 49 -2.75 11.89 -2.35
C ALA A 49 -3.93 11.82 -3.33
N TRP A 50 -5.14 12.05 -2.82
CA TRP A 50 -6.33 12.18 -3.64
C TRP A 50 -7.11 13.44 -3.24
N ALA A 51 -7.77 14.02 -4.23
CA ALA A 51 -8.72 15.10 -4.06
C ALA A 51 -9.81 14.97 -5.12
N LYS A 52 -11.06 15.24 -4.74
CA LYS A 52 -12.22 15.23 -5.63
C LYS A 52 -13.07 16.45 -5.42
N ASP A 53 -13.58 17.00 -6.52
CA ASP A 53 -14.53 18.10 -6.50
C ASP A 53 -15.96 17.61 -6.21
N ALA A 54 -16.92 18.52 -6.10
CA ALA A 54 -18.31 18.19 -5.75
C ALA A 54 -19.04 17.31 -6.78
N THR A 55 -18.50 17.18 -7.99
CA THR A 55 -19.01 16.29 -9.05
C THR A 55 -18.29 14.95 -9.08
N GLY A 56 -17.31 14.74 -8.20
CA GLY A 56 -16.43 13.57 -8.18
C GLY A 56 -15.26 13.65 -9.16
N LYS A 57 -15.05 14.79 -9.84
CA LYS A 57 -13.91 14.99 -10.73
C LYS A 57 -12.62 15.02 -9.92
N ALA A 58 -11.60 14.30 -10.38
CA ALA A 58 -10.29 14.32 -9.75
C ALA A 58 -9.66 15.71 -9.83
N VAL A 59 -9.11 16.17 -8.72
CA VAL A 59 -8.35 17.42 -8.61
C VAL A 59 -6.87 17.05 -8.41
N PRO A 60 -5.93 17.63 -9.18
CA PRO A 60 -4.52 17.37 -9.01
C PRO A 60 -4.06 17.67 -7.58
N THR A 61 -3.34 16.74 -6.98
CA THR A 61 -2.82 16.86 -5.62
C THR A 61 -1.59 15.99 -5.46
N HIS A 62 -0.70 16.38 -4.56
CA HIS A 62 0.49 15.62 -4.19
C HIS A 62 0.86 15.87 -2.73
N TYR A 63 1.76 15.02 -2.22
CA TYR A 63 2.37 15.22 -0.91
C TYR A 63 3.77 15.82 -1.02
N GLU A 64 4.08 16.68 -0.07
CA GLU A 64 5.44 17.12 0.26
C GLU A 64 5.73 16.68 1.70
N LEU A 65 6.90 16.09 1.95
CA LEU A 65 7.27 15.56 3.26
C LEU A 65 8.54 16.24 3.78
N LYS A 66 8.48 16.79 4.99
CA LYS A 66 9.64 17.35 5.70
C LYS A 66 9.73 16.78 7.11
N GLY A 67 10.57 15.77 7.29
CA GLY A 67 10.63 15.02 8.54
C GLY A 67 9.32 14.27 8.77
N LEU A 68 8.60 14.64 9.83
CA LEU A 68 7.27 14.09 10.17
C LEU A 68 6.13 15.08 9.87
N SER A 69 6.41 16.18 9.18
CA SER A 69 5.39 17.11 8.70
C SER A 69 5.03 16.76 7.26
N LEU A 70 3.80 16.30 7.06
CA LEU A 70 3.24 15.95 5.76
C LEU A 70 2.36 17.09 5.27
N THR A 71 2.69 17.70 4.14
CA THR A 71 1.85 18.70 3.50
C THR A 71 1.15 18.08 2.30
N GLN A 72 -0.18 18.10 2.28
CA GLN A 72 -0.95 17.87 1.06
C GLN A 72 -1.13 19.17 0.31
N VAL A 73 -0.69 19.21 -0.95
CA VAL A 73 -0.92 20.33 -1.86
C VAL A 73 -2.06 19.94 -2.78
N VAL A 74 -3.10 20.77 -2.85
CA VAL A 74 -4.28 20.56 -3.71
C VAL A 74 -4.33 21.69 -4.71
N ASP A 75 -4.19 21.40 -6.00
CA ASP A 75 -4.21 22.40 -7.07
C ASP A 75 -5.65 22.67 -7.57
N HIS A 76 -6.52 23.06 -6.64
CA HIS A 76 -7.96 23.31 -6.86
C HIS A 76 -8.25 24.63 -7.61
N ARG A 77 -7.21 25.34 -8.07
CA ARG A 77 -7.32 26.59 -8.85
C ARG A 77 -6.72 26.48 -10.25
N SER A 78 -6.03 25.39 -10.57
CA SER A 78 -5.49 25.13 -11.92
C SER A 78 -6.55 25.12 -13.02
N GLN A 79 -7.80 24.78 -12.67
CA GLN A 79 -8.94 24.69 -13.58
C GLN A 79 -10.24 25.05 -12.84
N PRO A 80 -11.35 25.28 -13.55
CA PRO A 80 -12.67 25.35 -12.94
C PRO A 80 -13.04 23.98 -12.31
N TYR A 81 -13.15 23.95 -10.99
CA TYR A 81 -13.63 22.80 -10.20
C TYR A 81 -14.88 23.19 -9.41
N ALA A 82 -15.77 22.22 -9.19
CA ALA A 82 -16.96 22.42 -8.39
C ALA A 82 -16.65 22.28 -6.90
N TYR A 83 -17.07 23.24 -6.09
CA TYR A 83 -16.86 23.19 -4.64
C TYR A 83 -18.07 22.56 -3.93
N PRO A 84 -17.88 21.88 -2.77
CA PRO A 84 -16.60 21.71 -2.08
C PRO A 84 -15.65 20.72 -2.78
N VAL A 85 -14.35 20.98 -2.68
CA VAL A 85 -13.31 19.99 -2.99
C VAL A 85 -12.94 19.28 -1.70
N VAL A 86 -12.93 17.96 -1.71
CA VAL A 86 -12.55 17.11 -0.58
C VAL A 86 -11.20 16.49 -0.86
N ALA A 87 -10.30 16.55 0.13
CA ALA A 87 -9.00 15.90 0.16
C ALA A 87 -8.84 15.18 1.49
N ASP A 88 -8.47 13.90 1.50
CA ASP A 88 -8.38 13.13 2.73
C ASP A 88 -7.24 12.10 2.70
N PRO A 89 -6.11 12.37 3.37
CA PRO A 89 -5.06 11.36 3.52
C PRO A 89 -5.60 10.07 4.15
N TRP A 90 -5.46 8.95 3.44
CA TRP A 90 -5.98 7.67 3.90
C TRP A 90 -4.88 6.83 4.55
N LEU A 91 -4.93 6.72 5.87
CA LEU A 91 -4.01 5.90 6.67
C LEU A 91 -4.41 4.41 6.63
N GLY A 92 -3.42 3.55 6.41
CA GLY A 92 -3.53 2.11 6.56
C GLY A 92 -2.38 1.54 7.38
N VAL A 93 -2.69 0.67 8.33
CA VAL A 93 -1.70 0.00 9.18
C VAL A 93 -1.54 -1.50 8.85
N ASP A 94 -2.57 -2.08 8.24
CA ASP A 94 -2.60 -3.49 7.82
C ASP A 94 -2.55 -3.61 6.29
N LEU A 95 -1.71 -4.52 5.79
CA LEU A 95 -1.64 -4.89 4.38
C LEU A 95 -2.51 -6.11 4.05
N ILE A 96 -2.95 -6.87 5.05
CA ILE A 96 -3.78 -8.08 4.89
C ILE A 96 -5.14 -7.88 5.57
N ASP A 97 -6.21 -8.08 4.81
CA ASP A 97 -7.57 -7.98 5.33
C ASP A 97 -8.01 -9.30 6.01
N ARG A 98 -7.89 -10.41 5.29
CA ARG A 98 -8.32 -11.74 5.77
C ARG A 98 -7.63 -12.85 4.99
N PHE A 99 -7.75 -14.09 5.45
CA PHE A 99 -7.23 -15.25 4.74
C PHE A 99 -8.09 -16.50 4.99
N TYR A 100 -7.99 -17.46 4.09
CA TYR A 100 -8.68 -18.75 4.18
C TYR A 100 -7.70 -19.89 3.92
N TRP A 101 -7.75 -20.94 4.74
CA TRP A 101 -6.95 -22.15 4.58
C TRP A 101 -7.73 -23.24 3.86
N TYR A 102 -7.07 -23.90 2.91
CA TYR A 102 -7.56 -25.08 2.19
C TYR A 102 -6.48 -26.17 2.28
N GLY A 103 -6.49 -26.94 3.37
CA GLY A 103 -5.40 -27.87 3.67
C GLY A 103 -4.08 -27.13 3.90
N ASN A 104 -3.12 -27.32 3.00
CA ASN A 104 -1.83 -26.63 3.00
C ASN A 104 -1.81 -25.35 2.15
N ASP A 105 -2.88 -25.05 1.43
CA ASP A 105 -2.98 -23.85 0.60
C ASP A 105 -3.62 -22.73 1.40
N ILE A 106 -3.20 -21.49 1.15
CA ILE A 106 -3.77 -20.30 1.77
C ILE A 106 -4.11 -19.26 0.71
N LYS A 107 -5.35 -18.77 0.77
CA LYS A 107 -5.83 -17.63 -0.01
C LYS A 107 -5.77 -16.38 0.87
N VAL A 108 -4.94 -15.41 0.52
CA VAL A 108 -4.76 -14.17 1.27
C VAL A 108 -5.47 -13.03 0.56
N HIS A 109 -6.38 -12.34 1.25
CA HIS A 109 -6.98 -11.10 0.76
C HIS A 109 -6.15 -9.92 1.26
N VAL A 110 -5.51 -9.19 0.34
CA VAL A 110 -4.73 -8.00 0.65
C VAL A 110 -5.59 -6.74 0.64
N THR A 111 -5.21 -5.74 1.42
CA THR A 111 -5.86 -4.42 1.44
C THR A 111 -5.39 -3.59 0.23
N PRO A 112 -6.10 -2.49 -0.12
CA PRO A 112 -5.61 -1.55 -1.13
C PRO A 112 -4.24 -0.95 -0.80
N MET A 113 -3.85 -0.93 0.48
CA MET A 113 -2.55 -0.43 0.94
C MET A 113 -1.38 -1.28 0.44
N MET A 114 -1.61 -2.57 0.18
CA MET A 114 -0.62 -3.44 -0.43
C MET A 114 -0.17 -2.91 -1.81
N GLY A 115 -1.08 -2.28 -2.56
CA GLY A 115 -0.77 -1.63 -3.83
C GLY A 115 -0.06 -0.28 -3.70
N ALA A 116 -0.18 0.39 -2.55
CA ALA A 116 0.41 1.70 -2.28
C ALA A 116 1.86 1.64 -1.79
N VAL A 117 2.22 0.61 -1.03
CA VAL A 117 3.59 0.43 -0.50
C VAL A 117 4.56 -0.02 -1.60
N ASN A 118 5.86 0.05 -1.34
CA ASN A 118 6.90 -0.52 -2.19
C ASN A 118 6.95 -2.06 -2.15
N GLU A 119 7.65 -2.67 -3.10
CA GLU A 119 7.84 -4.12 -3.21
C GLU A 119 8.55 -4.71 -2.00
N SER A 120 9.54 -4.00 -1.44
CA SER A 120 10.28 -4.43 -0.25
C SER A 120 9.40 -4.51 0.99
N ILE A 121 8.46 -3.57 1.15
CA ILE A 121 7.50 -3.58 2.26
C ILE A 121 6.50 -4.73 2.07
N ALA A 122 5.98 -4.91 0.86
CA ALA A 122 5.09 -6.02 0.55
C ALA A 122 5.76 -7.38 0.80
N ALA A 123 6.99 -7.56 0.31
CA ALA A 123 7.74 -8.81 0.42
C ALA A 123 8.22 -9.09 1.85
N GLY A 124 8.67 -8.08 2.60
CA GLY A 124 9.18 -8.24 3.97
C GLY A 124 8.10 -8.08 5.04
N PRO A 125 7.82 -6.84 5.48
CA PRO A 125 6.78 -6.54 6.46
C PRO A 125 5.41 -7.18 6.18
N GLY A 126 4.95 -7.24 4.93
CA GLY A 126 3.70 -7.91 4.58
C GLY A 126 3.73 -9.42 4.86
N TRP A 127 4.88 -10.07 4.66
CA TRP A 127 5.06 -11.47 5.05
C TRP A 127 5.11 -11.65 6.57
N ASP A 128 5.74 -10.73 7.29
CA ASP A 128 5.76 -10.72 8.75
C ASP A 128 4.35 -10.54 9.33
N GLU A 129 3.53 -9.67 8.73
CA GLU A 129 2.12 -9.54 9.05
C GLU A 129 1.36 -10.85 8.79
N LEU A 130 1.57 -11.50 7.64
CA LEU A 130 0.92 -12.77 7.32
C LEU A 130 1.30 -13.88 8.32
N LYS A 131 2.59 -14.01 8.64
CA LYS A 131 3.08 -14.95 9.67
C LYS A 131 2.42 -14.68 11.01
N THR A 132 2.32 -13.41 11.41
CA THR A 132 1.70 -13.01 12.67
C THR A 132 0.21 -13.37 12.68
N LYS A 133 -0.54 -12.98 11.65
CA LYS A 133 -1.98 -13.22 11.52
C LYS A 133 -2.34 -14.69 11.41
N THR A 134 -1.45 -15.51 10.86
CA THR A 134 -1.64 -16.97 10.77
C THR A 134 -1.11 -17.74 11.98
N GLY A 135 -0.60 -17.05 13.02
CA GLY A 135 0.00 -17.69 14.19
C GLY A 135 1.23 -18.53 13.86
N GLY A 136 1.98 -18.15 12.82
CA GLY A 136 3.15 -18.87 12.33
C GLY A 136 2.86 -20.11 11.49
N ARG A 137 1.58 -20.41 11.20
CA ARG A 137 1.21 -21.56 10.36
C ARG A 137 1.75 -21.45 8.94
N VAL A 138 1.82 -20.23 8.40
CA VAL A 138 2.47 -19.98 7.09
C VAL A 138 3.99 -20.02 7.28
N ASN A 139 4.60 -21.18 6.99
CA ASN A 139 6.02 -21.40 7.26
C ASN A 139 6.75 -22.18 6.16
N GLN A 140 6.05 -22.56 5.09
CA GLN A 140 6.64 -23.33 4.02
C GLN A 140 7.43 -22.41 3.09
N GLN A 141 8.59 -22.89 2.62
CA GLN A 141 9.41 -22.15 1.68
C GLN A 141 8.67 -21.84 0.37
N THR A 142 7.79 -22.74 -0.09
CA THR A 142 6.97 -22.51 -1.28
C THR A 142 5.98 -21.36 -1.11
N HIS A 143 5.39 -21.20 0.08
CA HIS A 143 4.51 -20.06 0.39
C HIS A 143 5.28 -18.75 0.35
N TRP A 144 6.49 -18.71 0.92
CA TRP A 144 7.36 -17.55 0.88
C TRP A 144 7.71 -17.15 -0.56
N GLN A 145 8.08 -18.11 -1.39
CA GLN A 145 8.44 -17.85 -2.78
C GLN A 145 7.27 -17.26 -3.57
N GLN A 146 6.07 -17.80 -3.39
CA GLN A 146 4.85 -17.29 -4.02
C GLN A 146 4.50 -15.89 -3.49
N TRP A 147 4.65 -15.65 -2.20
CA TRP A 147 4.42 -14.33 -1.59
C TRP A 147 5.35 -13.26 -2.18
N VAL A 148 6.64 -13.55 -2.26
CA VAL A 148 7.64 -12.66 -2.86
C VAL A 148 7.29 -12.38 -4.30
N CYS A 149 6.88 -13.40 -5.06
CA CYS A 149 6.42 -13.17 -6.42
C CYS A 149 5.24 -12.21 -6.48
N HIS A 150 4.17 -12.46 -5.74
CA HIS A 150 3.01 -11.59 -5.73
C HIS A 150 3.40 -10.15 -5.36
N SER A 151 4.35 -10.00 -4.43
CA SER A 151 4.87 -8.70 -4.00
C SER A 151 5.55 -7.91 -5.12
N TYR A 152 6.33 -8.58 -5.99
CA TYR A 152 6.96 -7.95 -7.17
C TYR A 152 6.01 -7.83 -8.36
N GLY A 153 5.07 -8.77 -8.50
CA GLY A 153 4.06 -8.80 -9.56
C GLY A 153 2.84 -7.93 -9.29
N LYS A 154 2.71 -7.35 -8.09
CA LYS A 154 1.53 -6.60 -7.66
C LYS A 154 1.16 -5.43 -8.57
N PHE A 155 2.15 -4.83 -9.25
CA PHE A 155 1.90 -3.78 -10.24
C PHE A 155 1.05 -4.27 -11.41
N LEU A 156 1.13 -5.55 -11.79
CA LEU A 156 0.24 -6.13 -12.81
C LEU A 156 -1.13 -6.49 -12.21
N ILE A 157 -1.14 -6.97 -10.96
CA ILE A 157 -2.34 -7.51 -10.30
C ILE A 157 -3.33 -6.41 -9.85
N PHE A 158 -2.83 -5.25 -9.37
CA PHE A 158 -3.68 -4.13 -8.96
C PHE A 158 -4.19 -3.27 -10.12
N PHE A 159 -3.58 -3.39 -11.31
CA PHE A 159 -3.90 -2.53 -12.46
C PHE A 159 -4.61 -3.28 -13.61
N GLU A 160 -4.82 -4.60 -13.50
CA GLU A 160 -5.75 -5.34 -14.35
C GLU A 160 -7.20 -5.24 -13.80
N PRO A 161 -8.21 -4.86 -14.62
CA PRO A 161 -9.60 -4.86 -14.19
C PRO A 161 -10.25 -6.25 -14.29
N PRO A 162 -10.97 -6.75 -13.26
CA PRO A 162 -11.09 -6.18 -11.91
C PRO A 162 -9.83 -6.46 -11.07
N PRO A 163 -9.43 -5.54 -10.17
CA PRO A 163 -8.26 -5.74 -9.32
C PRO A 163 -8.44 -7.02 -8.49
N ASN A 164 -7.58 -8.01 -8.71
CA ASN A 164 -7.60 -9.23 -7.92
C ASN A 164 -6.81 -9.01 -6.64
N ASN A 165 -7.49 -8.73 -5.54
CA ASN A 165 -6.85 -8.56 -4.23
C ASN A 165 -6.57 -9.89 -3.51
N THR A 166 -6.58 -11.03 -4.21
CA THR A 166 -6.29 -12.33 -3.62
C THR A 166 -4.95 -12.88 -4.10
N TRP A 167 -4.12 -13.28 -3.14
CA TRP A 167 -2.83 -13.91 -3.34
C TRP A 167 -2.92 -15.34 -2.82
N ASP A 168 -2.98 -16.28 -3.76
CA ASP A 168 -2.99 -17.71 -3.46
C ASP A 168 -1.56 -18.20 -3.26
N LEU A 169 -1.33 -18.91 -2.15
CA LEU A 169 -0.08 -19.57 -1.82
C LEU A 169 -0.34 -21.08 -1.66
N GLU A 170 0.11 -21.85 -2.64
CA GLU A 170 -0.14 -23.28 -2.75
C GLU A 170 1.00 -24.08 -2.10
N GLY A 171 0.67 -24.93 -1.12
CA GLY A 171 1.64 -25.71 -0.36
C GLY A 171 2.22 -26.91 -1.12
N TRP A 172 1.61 -27.31 -2.24
CA TRP A 172 2.05 -28.44 -3.05
C TRP A 172 3.08 -28.07 -4.14
N ARG A 173 3.29 -26.78 -4.41
CA ARG A 173 4.27 -26.34 -5.40
C ARG A 173 5.69 -26.65 -4.97
N ARG A 174 6.52 -27.10 -5.91
CA ARG A 174 7.95 -27.34 -5.68
C ARG A 174 8.66 -26.06 -5.22
N VAL A 175 9.78 -26.18 -4.53
CA VAL A 175 10.64 -25.03 -4.21
C VAL A 175 11.60 -24.80 -5.38
N VAL A 176 11.65 -23.58 -5.91
CA VAL A 176 12.60 -23.20 -6.97
C VAL A 176 13.85 -22.58 -6.35
N SER A 177 15.05 -22.97 -6.81
CA SER A 177 16.31 -22.42 -6.32
C SER A 177 16.91 -21.37 -7.25
N ASN A 178 16.45 -21.31 -8.49
CA ASN A 178 16.92 -20.35 -9.49
C ASN A 178 15.99 -19.11 -9.51
N PRO A 179 16.49 -17.90 -9.21
CA PRO A 179 15.72 -16.66 -9.29
C PRO A 179 15.09 -16.42 -10.68
N VAL A 180 15.70 -16.95 -11.75
CA VAL A 180 15.19 -16.83 -13.12
C VAL A 180 13.86 -17.58 -13.28
N ASP A 181 13.64 -18.67 -12.56
CA ASP A 181 12.41 -19.47 -12.65
C ASP A 181 11.18 -18.68 -12.18
N PHE A 182 11.34 -17.74 -11.25
CA PHE A 182 10.25 -16.85 -10.82
C PHE A 182 9.71 -16.01 -11.97
N ILE A 183 10.62 -15.51 -12.82
CA ILE A 183 10.30 -14.69 -13.99
C ILE A 183 9.78 -15.57 -15.13
N THR A 184 10.49 -16.67 -15.41
CA THR A 184 10.16 -17.57 -16.53
C THR A 184 8.79 -18.21 -16.38
N TYR A 185 8.45 -18.69 -15.18
CA TYR A 185 7.18 -19.37 -14.95
C TYR A 185 6.06 -18.43 -14.50
N ARG A 186 6.31 -17.11 -14.40
CA ARG A 186 5.35 -16.12 -13.85
C ARG A 186 4.70 -16.63 -12.57
N CYS A 187 5.53 -17.27 -11.76
CA CYS A 187 5.16 -17.81 -10.46
C CYS A 187 4.18 -18.98 -10.47
N ASN A 188 4.05 -19.62 -11.63
CA ASN A 188 3.35 -20.86 -11.84
C ASN A 188 4.35 -22.01 -12.14
N TRP A 189 5.18 -22.36 -11.16
CA TRP A 189 6.19 -23.42 -11.27
C TRP A 189 5.77 -24.75 -10.66
#